data_AF-A0A8J2K482-F1
#
_entry.id   AF-A0A8J2K482-F1
#
_cell.length_a   1.000
_cell.length_b   1.000
_cell.length_c   1.000
_cell.angle_alpha   90.00
_cell.angle_beta   90.00
_cell.angle_gamma   90.00
#
_symmetry.space_group_name_H-M   'P 1'
#
loop_
_entity.id
_entity.type
_entity.pdbx_description
1 polymer ?
#
loop_
_entity_poly.entity_id
_entity_poly.type
_entity_poly.pdbx_seq_one_letter_code
_entity_poly.pdbx_strand_id
1 'polypeptide(L)'
;MKDLAYRACLAGISVWRFFMGVLANVFSRPIKNFLVAKFAEGGITVNGKAPWDIVVHDEKFYQRVVKYGSLGMGESYMDGMWDCEALDEWILRVYNKGLYRDTRFVWDKIIFFLQFDLFNLQTITRAPEVALKHYDLGNKLFET
;
A
#
# COMPACT_ATOMS: atom_id res chain seq x y z
N MET A 1 -25.90 -6.19 -20.63
CA MET A 1 -25.05 -5.01 -20.90
C MET A 1 -24.14 -4.62 -19.73
N LYS A 2 -24.62 -4.49 -18.49
CA LYS A 2 -23.76 -4.16 -17.32
C LYS A 2 -22.65 -5.19 -17.03
N ASP A 3 -22.91 -6.49 -17.25
CA ASP A 3 -21.93 -7.57 -16.99
C ASP A 3 -20.75 -7.59 -18.00
N LEU A 4 -21.00 -7.32 -19.28
CA LEU A 4 -19.94 -7.26 -20.30
C LEU A 4 -19.02 -6.06 -20.08
N ALA A 5 -19.59 -4.90 -19.76
CA ALA A 5 -18.82 -3.69 -19.43
C ALA A 5 -17.99 -3.88 -18.15
N TYR A 6 -18.55 -4.54 -17.13
CA TYR A 6 -17.85 -4.89 -15.89
C TYR A 6 -16.66 -5.81 -16.14
N ARG A 7 -16.87 -6.90 -16.89
CA ARG A 7 -15.80 -7.85 -17.25
C ARG A 7 -14.71 -7.21 -18.10
N ALA A 8 -15.07 -6.34 -19.04
CA ALA A 8 -14.10 -5.60 -19.86
C ALA A 8 -13.28 -4.60 -19.03
N CYS A 9 -13.91 -3.92 -18.07
CA CYS A 9 -13.22 -3.02 -17.13
C CYS A 9 -12.22 -3.79 -16.26
N LEU A 10 -12.63 -4.91 -15.66
CA LEU A 10 -11.75 -5.76 -14.85
C LEU A 10 -10.59 -6.36 -15.66
N ALA A 11 -10.84 -6.77 -16.91
CA ALA A 11 -9.80 -7.24 -17.80
C ALA A 11 -8.79 -6.12 -18.11
N GLY A 12 -9.27 -4.90 -18.40
CA GLY A 12 -8.42 -3.73 -18.60
C GLY A 12 -7.57 -3.39 -17.38
N ILE A 13 -8.15 -3.42 -16.18
CA ILE A 13 -7.43 -3.24 -14.90
C ILE A 13 -6.38 -4.34 -14.72
N SER A 14 -6.70 -5.59 -15.05
CA SER A 14 -5.79 -6.73 -14.89
C SER A 14 -4.59 -6.63 -15.85
N VAL A 15 -4.84 -6.27 -17.12
CA VAL A 15 -3.80 -6.04 -18.13
C VAL A 15 -2.92 -4.85 -17.74
N TRP A 16 -3.52 -3.76 -17.24
CA TRP A 16 -2.78 -2.61 -16.72
C TRP A 16 -1.91 -2.99 -15.52
N ARG A 17 -2.46 -3.73 -14.55
CA ARG A 17 -1.72 -4.19 -13.36
C ARG A 17 -0.57 -5.13 -13.72
N PHE A 18 -0.73 -5.95 -14.76
CA PHE A 18 0.33 -6.78 -15.31
C PHE A 18 1.44 -5.93 -15.93
N PHE A 19 1.09 -4.97 -16.81
CA PHE A 19 2.06 -4.07 -17.44
C PHE A 19 2.84 -3.23 -16.43
N MET A 20 2.16 -2.70 -15.41
CA MET A 20 2.79 -2.00 -14.29
C MET A 20 3.74 -2.91 -13.50
N GLY A 21 3.42 -4.20 -13.36
CA GLY A 21 4.32 -5.19 -12.73
C GLY A 21 5.59 -5.44 -13.53
N VAL A 22 5.48 -5.51 -14.86
CA VAL A 22 6.65 -5.67 -15.77
C VAL A 22 7.53 -4.41 -15.71
N LEU A 23 6.92 -3.22 -15.80
CA LEU A 23 7.65 -1.96 -15.67
C LEU A 23 8.34 -1.85 -14.29
N ALA A 24 7.67 -2.23 -13.20
CA ALA A 24 8.26 -2.18 -11.85
C ALA A 24 9.52 -3.05 -11.70
N ASN A 25 9.61 -4.17 -12.43
CA ASN A 25 10.81 -5.02 -12.43
C ASN A 25 11.99 -4.36 -13.17
N VAL A 26 11.73 -3.74 -14.32
CA VAL A 26 12.74 -2.99 -15.09
C VAL A 26 13.23 -1.75 -14.31
N PHE A 27 12.34 -1.11 -13.55
CA PHE A 27 12.64 0.09 -12.76
C PHE A 27 12.97 -0.18 -11.28
N SER A 28 13.31 -1.41 -10.91
CA SER A 28 13.60 -1.80 -9.52
C SER A 28 14.65 -0.90 -8.82
N ARG A 29 15.78 -0.64 -9.49
CA ARG A 29 16.83 0.25 -8.96
C ARG A 29 16.38 1.72 -8.82
N PRO A 30 15.79 2.37 -9.83
CA PRO A 30 15.22 3.72 -9.68
C PRO A 30 14.17 3.81 -8.57
N ILE A 31 13.27 2.83 -8.47
CA ILE A 31 12.22 2.77 -7.45
C ILE A 31 12.83 2.72 -6.05
N LYS A 32 13.83 1.85 -5.85
CA LYS A 32 14.58 1.77 -4.60
C LYS A 32 15.20 3.11 -4.25
N ASN A 33 15.96 3.71 -5.17
CA ASN A 33 16.66 4.97 -4.92
C ASN A 33 15.68 6.10 -4.59
N PHE A 34 14.55 6.16 -5.28
CA PHE A 34 13.48 7.13 -5.00
C PHE A 34 12.93 6.97 -3.58
N LEU A 35 12.58 5.75 -3.17
CA LEU A 35 12.05 5.51 -1.82
C LEU A 35 13.09 5.75 -0.73
N VAL A 36 14.35 5.33 -0.95
CA VAL A 36 15.45 5.60 0.00
C VAL A 36 15.64 7.12 0.17
N ALA A 37 15.64 7.88 -0.92
CA ALA A 37 15.73 9.34 -0.85
C ALA A 37 14.54 9.96 -0.10
N LYS A 38 13.32 9.46 -0.35
CA LYS A 38 12.11 9.92 0.35
C LYS A 38 12.15 9.60 1.85
N PHE A 39 12.61 8.43 2.26
CA PHE A 39 12.80 8.12 3.67
C PHE A 39 13.86 9.00 4.31
N ALA A 40 14.94 9.34 3.58
CA ALA A 40 15.97 10.24 4.06
C ALA A 40 15.44 11.67 4.31
N GLU A 41 14.49 12.18 3.51
CA GLU A 41 13.77 13.45 3.81
C GLU A 41 13.05 13.39 5.18
N GLY A 42 12.64 12.17 5.57
CA GLY A 42 12.05 11.82 6.86
C GLY A 42 13.03 11.66 8.02
N GLY A 43 14.34 11.72 7.76
CA GLY A 43 15.37 11.32 8.73
C GLY A 43 15.35 9.83 9.06
N ILE A 44 14.87 9.00 8.13
CA ILE A 44 14.83 7.54 8.23
C ILE A 44 15.89 7.00 7.27
N THR A 45 16.82 6.21 7.79
CA THR A 45 17.85 5.54 7.01
C THR A 45 17.44 4.10 6.77
N VAL A 46 17.54 3.61 5.53
CA VAL A 46 17.29 2.20 5.23
C VAL A 46 18.51 1.37 5.62
N ASN A 47 18.28 0.29 6.37
CA ASN A 47 19.29 -0.53 7.03
C ASN A 47 20.21 0.31 7.94
N GLY A 48 19.63 1.31 8.60
CA GLY A 48 20.32 2.17 9.54
C GLY A 48 20.50 1.54 10.91
N LYS A 49 20.91 2.35 11.89
CA LYS A 49 21.17 1.91 13.27
C LYS A 49 20.28 2.59 14.30
N ALA A 50 19.54 3.62 13.92
CA ALA A 50 18.59 4.22 14.82
C ALA A 50 17.41 3.27 15.02
N PRO A 51 16.74 3.27 16.18
CA PRO A 51 15.65 2.33 16.44
C PRO A 51 14.45 2.53 15.48
N TRP A 52 14.27 3.73 14.93
CA TRP A 52 13.24 4.04 13.92
C TRP A 52 13.68 3.80 12.47
N ASP A 53 14.92 3.37 12.24
CA ASP A 53 15.41 3.03 10.90
C ASP A 53 14.83 1.67 10.48
N ILE A 54 14.44 1.56 9.21
CA ILE A 54 13.86 0.31 8.70
C ILE A 54 14.97 -0.67 8.30
N VAL A 55 14.76 -1.96 8.55
CA VAL A 55 15.60 -3.03 7.98
C VAL A 55 14.80 -3.73 6.90
N VAL A 56 15.35 -3.79 5.68
CA VAL A 56 14.69 -4.41 4.53
C VAL A 56 15.28 -5.80 4.29
N HIS A 57 14.45 -6.83 4.43
CA HIS A 57 14.81 -8.23 4.25
C HIS A 57 14.52 -8.73 2.83
N ASP A 58 13.53 -8.15 2.15
CA ASP A 58 13.17 -8.47 0.76
C ASP A 58 13.04 -7.19 -0.09
N GLU A 59 13.86 -7.06 -1.14
CA GLU A 59 13.87 -5.94 -2.09
C GLU A 59 12.52 -5.73 -2.82
N LYS A 60 11.65 -6.75 -2.91
CA LYS A 60 10.29 -6.60 -3.45
C LYS A 60 9.45 -5.60 -2.64
N PHE A 61 9.85 -5.30 -1.40
CA PHE A 61 9.30 -4.25 -0.56
C PHE A 61 9.12 -2.94 -1.33
N TYR A 62 10.16 -2.46 -2.02
CA TYR A 62 10.13 -1.16 -2.69
C TYR A 62 9.07 -1.09 -3.78
N GLN A 63 8.94 -2.15 -4.57
CA GLN A 63 7.92 -2.25 -5.60
C GLN A 63 6.51 -2.28 -4.99
N ARG A 64 6.33 -3.00 -3.88
CA ARG A 64 5.04 -3.10 -3.21
C ARG A 64 4.60 -1.77 -2.62
N VAL A 65 5.52 -1.03 -1.99
CA VAL A 65 5.25 0.30 -1.43
C VAL A 65 4.90 1.30 -2.53
N VAL A 66 5.66 1.32 -3.64
CA VAL A 66 5.33 2.22 -4.75
C VAL A 66 3.99 1.86 -5.42
N LYS A 67 3.65 0.57 -5.51
CA LYS A 67 2.43 0.10 -6.16
C LYS A 67 1.17 0.31 -5.31
N TYR A 68 1.27 0.14 -3.99
CA TYR A 68 0.10 0.12 -3.10
C TYR A 68 0.14 1.21 -2.02
N GLY A 69 1.16 2.07 -2.02
CA GLY A 69 1.33 3.15 -1.05
C GLY A 69 1.39 2.63 0.39
N SER A 70 0.62 3.26 1.29
CA SER A 70 0.55 2.91 2.71
C SER A 70 0.09 1.48 2.97
N LEU A 71 -0.79 0.93 2.11
CA LEU A 71 -1.23 -0.46 2.22
C LEU A 71 -0.06 -1.40 1.91
N GLY A 72 0.69 -1.11 0.85
CA GLY A 72 1.89 -1.88 0.50
C GLY A 72 2.93 -1.85 1.61
N MET A 73 3.07 -0.72 2.31
CA MET A 73 3.94 -0.58 3.47
C MET A 73 3.49 -1.48 4.64
N GLY A 74 2.21 -1.43 5.01
CA GLY A 74 1.67 -2.22 6.11
C GLY A 74 1.64 -3.72 5.84
N GLU A 75 1.19 -4.14 4.65
CA GLU A 75 1.16 -5.56 4.30
C GLU A 75 2.57 -6.15 4.18
N SER A 76 3.54 -5.41 3.64
CA SER A 76 4.93 -5.87 3.60
C SER A 76 5.58 -5.98 4.97
N TYR A 77 5.14 -5.18 5.95
CA TYR A 77 5.54 -5.32 7.35
C TYR A 77 4.97 -6.62 7.95
N MET A 78 3.68 -6.86 7.75
CA MET A 78 3.02 -8.10 8.20
C MET A 78 3.65 -9.35 7.57
N ASP A 79 4.07 -9.27 6.31
CA ASP A 79 4.73 -10.35 5.59
C ASP A 79 6.23 -10.50 5.94
N GLY A 80 6.76 -9.68 6.85
CA GLY A 80 8.16 -9.73 7.29
C GLY A 80 9.18 -9.30 6.24
N MET A 81 8.77 -8.57 5.20
CA MET A 81 9.66 -8.08 4.15
C MET A 81 10.56 -6.95 4.64
N TRP A 82 10.13 -6.24 5.68
CA TRP A 82 10.89 -5.24 6.41
C TRP A 82 10.39 -5.16 7.85
N ASP A 83 11.24 -4.70 8.76
CA ASP A 83 10.88 -4.42 10.15
C ASP A 83 11.57 -3.14 10.66
N CYS A 84 11.25 -2.78 11.91
CA CYS A 84 11.73 -1.59 12.60
C CYS A 84 11.56 -1.82 14.11
N GLU A 85 12.55 -1.43 14.92
CA GLU A 85 12.54 -1.61 16.37
C GLU A 85 11.51 -0.68 17.04
N ALA A 86 11.49 0.60 16.65
CA ALA A 86 10.56 1.62 17.10
C ALA A 86 9.61 2.02 15.96
N LEU A 87 8.66 1.13 15.66
CA LEU A 87 7.69 1.32 14.57
C LEU A 87 6.82 2.58 14.76
N ASP A 88 6.46 2.90 15.99
CA ASP A 88 5.70 4.09 16.36
C ASP A 88 6.47 5.39 16.03
N GLU A 89 7.76 5.44 16.34
CA GLU A 89 8.62 6.58 15.96
C GLU A 89 8.79 6.69 14.45
N TRP A 90 8.93 5.56 13.75
CA TRP A 90 8.97 5.54 12.30
C TRP A 90 7.68 6.12 11.69
N ILE A 91 6.50 5.71 12.17
CA ILE A 91 5.19 6.24 11.73
C ILE A 91 5.13 7.75 11.96
N LEU A 92 5.54 8.22 13.14
CA LEU A 92 5.53 9.64 13.48
C LEU A 92 6.37 10.48 12.50
N ARG A 93 7.56 10.00 12.14
CA ARG A 93 8.46 10.66 11.18
C ARG A 93 7.86 10.73 9.78
N VAL A 94 7.32 9.61 9.30
CA VAL A 94 6.62 9.52 8.00
C VAL A 94 5.44 10.49 7.95
N TYR A 95 4.66 10.56 9.03
CA TYR A 95 3.50 11.43 9.10
C TYR A 95 3.89 12.92 9.13
N ASN A 96 4.82 13.31 10.03
CA ASN A 96 5.25 14.70 10.19
C ASN A 96 5.90 15.28 8.93
N LYS A 97 6.52 14.41 8.12
CA LYS A 97 7.19 14.80 6.87
C LYS A 97 6.29 14.63 5.65
N GLY A 98 5.03 14.23 5.85
CA GLY A 98 4.06 14.10 4.77
C GLY A 98 4.40 13.00 3.76
N LEU A 99 5.30 12.08 4.08
CA LEU A 99 5.78 11.04 3.16
C LEU A 99 4.64 10.09 2.72
N TYR A 100 3.55 10.02 3.49
CA TYR A 100 2.34 9.27 3.13
C TYR A 100 1.54 9.89 1.97
N ARG A 101 1.73 11.18 1.65
CA ARG A 101 0.93 11.90 0.65
C ARG A 101 1.39 11.66 -0.80
N ASP A 102 2.66 11.29 -0.97
CA ASP A 102 3.37 11.31 -2.26
C ASP A 102 3.58 9.94 -2.91
N THR A 103 3.03 8.86 -2.35
CA THR A 103 3.37 7.50 -2.81
C THR A 103 2.46 6.92 -3.90
N ARG A 104 1.30 7.52 -4.17
CA ARG A 104 0.38 7.04 -5.21
C ARG A 104 0.59 7.78 -6.51
N PHE A 105 0.87 7.04 -7.59
CA PHE A 105 0.92 7.63 -8.93
C PHE A 105 -0.44 8.21 -9.32
N VAL A 106 -0.43 9.27 -10.13
CA VAL A 106 -1.65 9.94 -10.64
C VAL A 106 -2.61 8.93 -11.27
N TRP A 107 -2.08 7.92 -11.97
CA TRP A 107 -2.85 6.86 -12.61
C TRP A 107 -3.58 5.94 -11.63
N ASP A 108 -3.01 5.66 -10.45
CA ASP A 108 -3.69 4.86 -9.43
C ASP A 108 -4.91 5.61 -8.90
N LYS A 109 -4.78 6.93 -8.70
CA LYS A 109 -5.92 7.78 -8.29
C LYS A 109 -7.01 7.80 -9.36
N ILE A 110 -6.65 7.89 -10.64
CA ILE A 110 -7.60 7.86 -11.76
C ILE A 110 -8.33 6.51 -11.83
N ILE A 111 -7.62 5.38 -11.71
CA ILE A 111 -8.24 4.04 -11.73
C ILE A 111 -9.17 3.86 -10.54
N PHE A 112 -8.72 4.22 -9.33
CA PHE A 112 -9.57 4.17 -8.14
C PHE A 112 -10.83 5.03 -8.33
N PHE A 113 -10.67 6.26 -8.80
CA PHE A 113 -11.78 7.16 -9.08
C PHE A 113 -12.77 6.55 -10.08
N LEU A 114 -12.28 6.05 -11.22
CA LEU A 114 -13.11 5.38 -12.22
C LEU A 114 -13.83 4.14 -11.65
N GLN A 115 -13.18 3.35 -10.79
CA GLN A 115 -13.81 2.20 -10.15
C GLN A 115 -14.94 2.62 -9.21
N PHE A 116 -14.73 3.64 -8.38
CA PHE A 116 -15.72 4.10 -7.41
C PHE A 116 -16.89 4.85 -8.07
N ASP A 117 -16.63 5.67 -9.09
CA ASP A 117 -17.67 6.38 -9.84
C ASP A 117 -18.53 5.43 -10.66
N LEU A 118 -17.92 4.40 -11.28
CA LEU A 118 -18.67 3.44 -12.11
C LEU A 118 -19.37 2.36 -11.28
N PHE A 119 -18.90 2.10 -10.05
CA PHE A 119 -19.46 1.08 -9.17
C PHE A 119 -19.56 1.59 -7.72
N ASN A 120 -20.74 2.09 -7.34
CA ASN A 120 -21.03 2.37 -5.94
C ASN A 120 -21.16 1.05 -5.15
N LEU A 121 -20.07 0.64 -4.51
CA LEU A 121 -19.99 -0.57 -3.69
C LEU A 121 -20.52 -0.37 -2.25
N GLN A 122 -20.86 0.86 -1.86
CA GLN A 122 -21.28 1.24 -0.51
C GLN A 122 -22.81 1.26 -0.39
N THR A 123 -23.46 0.11 -0.57
CA THR A 123 -24.90 -0.03 -0.37
C THR A 123 -25.23 -0.61 1.01
N ILE A 124 -26.33 -0.16 1.63
CA ILE A 124 -26.82 -0.67 2.93
C ILE A 124 -26.96 -2.20 2.93
N THR A 125 -27.37 -2.77 1.80
CA THR A 125 -27.53 -4.22 1.61
C THR A 125 -26.23 -5.03 1.74
N ARG A 126 -25.05 -4.41 1.56
CA ARG A 126 -23.73 -5.06 1.68
C ARG A 126 -23.01 -4.74 2.99
N ALA A 127 -23.57 -3.84 3.80
CA ALA A 127 -22.99 -3.43 5.08
C ALA A 127 -22.74 -4.60 6.06
N PRO A 128 -23.61 -5.64 6.15
CA PRO A 128 -23.35 -6.77 7.05
C PRO A 128 -22.11 -7.58 6.67
N GLU A 129 -21.86 -7.81 5.37
CA GLU A 129 -20.69 -8.57 4.90
C GLU A 129 -19.39 -7.80 5.17
N VAL A 130 -19.42 -6.48 5.00
CA VAL A 130 -18.28 -5.60 5.29
C VAL A 130 -17.99 -5.56 6.80
N ALA A 131 -19.02 -5.49 7.63
CA ALA A 131 -18.87 -5.49 9.09
C ALA A 131 -18.17 -6.76 9.60
N LEU A 132 -18.58 -7.94 9.11
CA LEU A 132 -17.96 -9.22 9.48
C LEU A 132 -16.49 -9.31 9.05
N LYS A 133 -16.15 -8.87 7.83
CA LYS A 133 -14.76 -8.92 7.34
C LYS A 133 -13.81 -7.97 8.06
N HIS A 134 -14.31 -6.84 8.58
CA HIS A 134 -13.46 -5.75 9.11
C HIS A 134 -13.53 -5.56 10.63
N TYR A 135 -14.55 -6.08 11.31
CA TYR A 135 -14.78 -5.79 12.73
C TYR A 135 -15.16 -7.02 13.56
N ASP A 136 -15.05 -8.24 13.02
CA ASP A 136 -15.23 -9.47 13.81
C ASP A 136 -13.97 -9.79 14.64
N LEU A 137 -13.61 -8.86 15.51
CA LEU A 137 -12.65 -9.08 16.58
C LEU A 137 -13.47 -9.44 17.82
N GLY A 138 -13.52 -10.73 18.17
CA GLY A 138 -14.32 -11.21 19.30
C GLY A 138 -13.87 -10.59 20.64
N ASN A 139 -14.79 -10.53 21.62
CA ASN A 139 -14.55 -9.94 22.94
C ASN A 139 -13.31 -10.49 23.66
N LYS A 140 -12.90 -11.72 23.35
CA LYS A 140 -11.68 -12.36 23.84
C LYS A 140 -10.40 -11.57 23.53
N LEU A 141 -10.37 -10.75 22.48
CA LEU A 141 -9.24 -9.86 22.18
C LEU A 141 -9.11 -8.73 23.22
N PHE A 142 -10.22 -8.33 23.84
CA PHE A 142 -10.31 -7.22 24.80
C PHE A 142 -10.35 -7.70 26.25
N GLU A 143 -10.39 -9.01 26.47
CA GLU A 143 -10.26 -9.62 27.79
C GLU A 143 -8.78 -9.68 28.15
N THR A 144 -8.41 -8.94 29.20
CA THR A 144 -7.03 -8.82 29.70
C THR A 144 -6.70 -9.87 30.73
#